data_AF-A0A2E0VKM9-F1
#
_entry.id   AF-A0A2E0VKM9-F1
#
_cell.length_a   1.000
_cell.length_b   1.000
_cell.length_c   1.000
_cell.angle_alpha   90.00
_cell.angle_beta   90.00
_cell.angle_gamma   90.00
#
_symmetry.space_group_name_H-M   'P 1'
#
loop_
_entity.id
_entity.type
_entity.pdbx_description
1 polymer ?
#
loop_
_entity_poly.entity_id
_entity_poly.type
_entity_poly.pdbx_seq_one_letter_code
_entity_poly.pdbx_strand_id
1 'polypeptide(L)'
;MNQELKECFDNVKDSVNAALGHYQIWFTLRGKGKAIDEYYDDMNDYRFVDFFRASNIAHYKLMFIETGCIFDTDDRTDRFRRLKELMNENGLSELSEKFGDRLKPYKALVSNILTVRSKLIAHKESGVEPPELYQKHGIKPDDIKDLLLCLAALMNELESELNGGASWSTIGPTERWEKATYGLLEVLRKGRNS
;
A
#
# COMPACT_ATOMS: atom_id res chain seq x y z
N MET A 1 -28.55 2.71 3.04
CA MET A 1 -27.09 2.91 3.09
C MET A 1 -26.78 4.30 2.58
N ASN A 2 -26.02 5.10 3.32
CA ASN A 2 -25.65 6.45 2.91
C ASN A 2 -24.69 6.36 1.71
N GLN A 3 -25.08 6.95 0.59
CA GLN A 3 -24.34 6.92 -0.67
C GLN A 3 -22.95 7.58 -0.52
N GLU A 4 -22.85 8.64 0.28
CA GLU A 4 -21.59 9.36 0.52
C GLU A 4 -20.59 8.51 1.31
N LEU A 5 -21.06 7.78 2.33
CA LEU A 5 -20.21 6.83 3.06
C LEU A 5 -19.68 5.73 2.14
N LYS A 6 -20.52 5.21 1.23
CA LYS A 6 -20.10 4.19 0.27
C LYS A 6 -19.04 4.71 -0.69
N GLU A 7 -19.24 5.88 -1.27
CA GLU A 7 -18.28 6.51 -2.19
C GLU A 7 -16.95 6.83 -1.49
N CYS A 8 -17.01 7.34 -0.25
CA CYS A 8 -15.81 7.57 0.55
C CYS A 8 -15.07 6.26 0.86
N PHE A 9 -15.81 5.23 1.26
CA PHE A 9 -15.28 3.88 1.50
C PHE A 9 -14.59 3.33 0.25
N ASP A 10 -15.25 3.37 -0.91
CA ASP A 10 -14.69 2.84 -2.16
C ASP A 10 -13.39 3.56 -2.55
N ASN A 11 -13.33 4.88 -2.38
CA ASN A 11 -12.12 5.68 -2.62
C ASN A 11 -10.95 5.31 -1.68
N VAL A 12 -11.23 5.10 -0.39
CA VAL A 12 -10.19 4.68 0.58
C VAL A 12 -9.76 3.24 0.30
N LYS A 13 -10.71 2.37 -0.01
CA LYS A 13 -10.48 0.96 -0.36
C LYS A 13 -9.54 0.84 -1.55
N ASP A 14 -9.76 1.63 -2.60
CA ASP A 14 -8.93 1.59 -3.81
C ASP A 14 -7.48 1.97 -3.49
N SER A 15 -7.26 3.03 -2.71
CA SER A 15 -5.92 3.41 -2.27
C SER A 15 -5.28 2.36 -1.33
N VAL A 16 -6.04 1.73 -0.43
CA VAL A 16 -5.52 0.63 0.41
C VAL A 16 -5.07 -0.55 -0.45
N ASN A 17 -5.89 -0.97 -1.41
CA ASN A 17 -5.57 -2.06 -2.33
C ASN A 17 -4.35 -1.74 -3.19
N ALA A 18 -4.27 -0.50 -3.71
CA ALA A 18 -3.16 -0.06 -4.53
C ALA A 18 -1.85 0.01 -3.73
N ALA A 19 -1.88 0.60 -2.52
CA ALA A 19 -0.73 0.66 -1.64
C ALA A 19 -0.22 -0.73 -1.27
N LEU A 20 -1.11 -1.64 -0.87
CA LEU A 20 -0.76 -3.01 -0.48
C LEU A 20 -0.26 -3.83 -1.67
N GLY A 21 -0.89 -3.71 -2.85
CA GLY A 21 -0.45 -4.40 -4.06
C GLY A 21 0.95 -3.94 -4.50
N HIS A 22 1.20 -2.63 -4.53
CA HIS A 22 2.50 -2.09 -4.88
C HIS A 22 3.59 -2.45 -3.86
N TYR A 23 3.26 -2.44 -2.56
CA TYR A 23 4.15 -2.93 -1.51
C TYR A 23 4.51 -4.40 -1.76
N GLN A 24 3.51 -5.27 -1.95
CA GLN A 24 3.73 -6.71 -2.14
C GLN A 24 4.60 -6.99 -3.37
N ILE A 25 4.32 -6.35 -4.50
CA ILE A 25 5.11 -6.54 -5.73
C ILE A 25 6.56 -6.07 -5.49
N TRP A 26 6.74 -4.85 -4.99
CA TRP A 26 8.09 -4.32 -4.74
C TRP A 26 8.88 -5.18 -3.76
N PHE A 27 8.28 -5.55 -2.63
CA PHE A 27 8.94 -6.37 -1.62
C PHE A 27 9.22 -7.78 -2.12
N THR A 28 8.34 -8.36 -2.94
CA THR A 28 8.61 -9.65 -3.58
C THR A 28 9.83 -9.57 -4.50
N LEU A 29 9.94 -8.50 -5.30
CA LEU A 29 11.04 -8.35 -6.25
C LEU A 29 12.38 -7.96 -5.60
N ARG A 30 12.37 -7.27 -4.46
CA ARG A 30 13.57 -6.62 -3.89
C ARG A 30 13.85 -6.91 -2.42
N GLY A 31 12.90 -7.52 -1.70
CA GLY A 31 13.05 -7.89 -0.30
C GLY A 31 14.14 -8.95 -0.12
N LYS A 32 14.87 -8.86 0.99
CA LYS A 32 15.83 -9.89 1.38
C LYS A 32 15.08 -11.22 1.63
N GLY A 33 15.58 -12.33 1.09
CA GLY A 33 14.91 -13.63 1.21
C GLY A 33 13.68 -13.78 0.31
N LYS A 34 13.57 -12.97 -0.74
CA LYS A 34 12.45 -12.99 -1.72
C LYS A 34 12.98 -13.30 -3.12
N ALA A 35 12.27 -12.87 -4.16
CA ALA A 35 12.54 -13.28 -5.53
C ALA A 35 13.92 -12.87 -6.05
N ILE A 36 14.52 -11.80 -5.52
CA ILE A 36 15.84 -11.34 -5.95
C ILE A 36 16.92 -12.41 -5.76
N ASP A 37 16.79 -13.27 -4.75
CA ASP A 37 17.80 -14.28 -4.42
C ASP A 37 17.79 -15.45 -5.42
N GLU A 38 16.65 -15.68 -6.10
CA GLU A 38 16.44 -16.84 -6.97
C GLU A 38 16.25 -16.46 -8.45
N TYR A 39 15.59 -15.32 -8.72
CA TYR A 39 15.18 -14.87 -10.05
C TYR A 39 16.04 -13.70 -10.57
N TYR A 40 17.21 -13.44 -9.98
CA TYR A 40 18.07 -12.32 -10.38
C TYR A 40 18.35 -12.32 -11.89
N ASP A 41 18.81 -13.44 -12.43
CA ASP A 41 19.17 -13.53 -13.84
C ASP A 41 17.93 -13.48 -14.76
N ASP A 42 16.77 -13.96 -14.28
CA ASP A 42 15.51 -13.90 -15.03
C ASP A 42 15.03 -12.45 -15.16
N MET A 43 15.18 -11.66 -14.09
CA MET A 43 14.86 -10.23 -14.08
C MET A 43 15.89 -9.36 -14.81
N ASN A 44 17.13 -9.84 -14.95
CA ASN A 44 18.21 -9.14 -15.66
C ASN A 44 18.42 -9.62 -17.10
N ASP A 45 17.53 -10.48 -17.61
CA ASP A 45 17.50 -10.85 -19.01
C ASP A 45 17.29 -9.59 -19.89
N TYR A 46 18.10 -9.44 -20.95
CA TYR A 46 18.08 -8.26 -21.82
C TYR A 46 16.70 -8.00 -22.45
N ARG A 47 15.84 -9.03 -22.55
CA ARG A 47 14.46 -8.93 -23.06
C ARG A 47 13.53 -8.21 -22.08
N PHE A 48 13.83 -8.23 -20.78
CA PHE A 48 12.90 -7.80 -19.72
C PHE A 48 13.51 -6.83 -18.70
N VAL A 49 14.83 -6.65 -18.68
CA VAL A 49 15.54 -5.89 -17.64
C VAL A 49 15.04 -4.46 -17.48
N ASP A 50 14.70 -3.77 -18.58
CA ASP A 50 14.22 -2.40 -18.52
C ASP A 50 12.81 -2.31 -17.93
N PHE A 51 11.96 -3.32 -18.14
CA PHE A 51 10.67 -3.43 -17.47
C PHE A 51 10.86 -3.54 -15.96
N PHE A 52 11.73 -4.44 -15.49
CA PHE A 52 11.96 -4.61 -14.05
C PHE A 52 12.61 -3.38 -13.41
N ARG A 53 13.52 -2.69 -14.11
CA ARG A 53 14.11 -1.42 -13.64
C ARG A 53 13.04 -0.34 -13.46
N ALA A 54 12.17 -0.15 -14.46
CA ALA A 54 11.09 0.83 -14.40
C ALA A 54 10.04 0.46 -13.33
N SER A 55 9.56 -0.78 -13.35
CA SER A 55 8.51 -1.29 -12.46
C SER A 55 8.93 -1.27 -10.99
N ASN A 56 10.17 -1.62 -10.67
CA ASN A 56 10.68 -1.55 -9.30
C ASN A 56 10.59 -0.14 -8.72
N ILE A 57 11.02 0.87 -9.49
CA ILE A 57 10.96 2.28 -9.07
C ILE A 57 9.51 2.74 -8.97
N ALA A 58 8.66 2.34 -9.93
CA ALA A 58 7.26 2.72 -9.97
C ALA A 58 6.48 2.16 -8.76
N HIS A 59 6.54 0.86 -8.51
CA HIS A 59 5.85 0.23 -7.38
C HIS A 59 6.31 0.80 -6.05
N TYR A 60 7.62 1.03 -5.92
CA TYR A 60 8.17 1.68 -4.75
C TYR A 60 7.59 3.08 -4.51
N LYS A 61 7.46 3.92 -5.54
CA LYS A 61 6.88 5.26 -5.39
C LYS A 61 5.38 5.22 -5.16
N LEU A 62 4.66 4.38 -5.92
CA LEU A 62 3.21 4.29 -5.86
C LEU A 62 2.72 3.81 -4.50
N MET A 63 3.44 2.93 -3.79
CA MET A 63 3.03 2.55 -2.44
C MET A 63 3.00 3.76 -1.47
N PHE A 64 3.96 4.69 -1.57
CA PHE A 64 3.97 5.91 -0.74
C PHE A 64 2.93 6.93 -1.19
N ILE A 65 2.71 7.07 -2.50
CA ILE A 65 1.67 7.95 -3.05
C ILE A 65 0.31 7.50 -2.50
N GLU A 66 -0.04 6.22 -2.68
CA GLU A 66 -1.33 5.68 -2.28
C GLU A 66 -1.51 5.64 -0.76
N THR A 67 -0.45 5.32 -0.02
CA THR A 67 -0.50 5.44 1.46
C THR A 67 -0.72 6.90 1.87
N GLY A 68 -0.11 7.85 1.17
CA GLY A 68 -0.34 9.26 1.38
C GLY A 68 -1.77 9.68 1.04
N CYS A 69 -2.37 9.16 -0.04
CA CYS A 69 -3.77 9.43 -0.40
C CYS A 69 -4.77 8.97 0.69
N ILE A 70 -4.44 7.92 1.43
CA ILE A 70 -5.26 7.45 2.56
C ILE A 70 -5.22 8.48 3.69
N PHE A 71 -4.02 8.91 4.08
CA PHE A 71 -3.78 9.72 5.28
C PHE A 71 -3.57 11.21 5.00
N ASP A 72 -3.90 11.68 3.80
CA ASP A 72 -3.60 13.06 3.44
C ASP A 72 -4.36 14.02 4.35
N THR A 73 -3.69 15.11 4.70
CA THR A 73 -4.20 16.14 5.61
C THR A 73 -4.67 17.39 4.88
N ASP A 74 -4.59 17.39 3.55
CA ASP A 74 -5.18 18.47 2.74
C ASP A 74 -6.71 18.38 2.84
N ASP A 75 -7.33 19.51 3.18
CA ASP A 75 -8.79 19.67 3.33
C ASP A 75 -9.58 19.25 2.06
N ARG A 76 -8.90 19.09 0.92
CA ARG A 76 -9.47 18.60 -0.35
C ARG A 76 -9.51 17.07 -0.47
N THR A 77 -8.76 16.35 0.36
CA THR A 77 -8.52 14.90 0.25
C THR A 77 -8.54 14.20 1.61
N ASP A 78 -9.31 14.69 2.57
CA ASP A 78 -9.53 14.13 3.92
C ASP A 78 -10.13 12.72 3.93
N ARG A 79 -9.68 11.79 3.09
CA ARG A 79 -10.38 10.54 2.82
C ARG A 79 -10.52 9.70 4.08
N PHE A 80 -9.47 9.58 4.90
CA PHE A 80 -9.57 8.83 6.15
C PHE A 80 -10.31 9.58 7.27
N ARG A 81 -10.07 10.89 7.42
CA ARG A 81 -10.77 11.71 8.41
C ARG A 81 -12.27 11.76 8.12
N ARG A 82 -12.63 12.04 6.87
CA ARG A 82 -14.01 12.05 6.36
C ARG A 82 -14.64 10.67 6.47
N LEU A 83 -13.91 9.59 6.17
CA LEU A 83 -14.43 8.24 6.37
C LEU A 83 -14.84 8.02 7.84
N LYS A 84 -14.00 8.42 8.79
CA LYS A 84 -14.32 8.32 10.22
C LYS A 84 -15.51 9.17 10.65
N GLU A 85 -15.62 10.38 10.12
CA GLU A 85 -16.77 11.27 10.35
C GLU A 85 -18.06 10.64 9.81
N LEU A 86 -18.05 10.18 8.55
CA LEU A 86 -19.16 9.49 7.91
C LEU A 86 -19.54 8.21 8.67
N MET A 87 -18.58 7.45 9.18
CA MET A 87 -18.86 6.28 10.03
C MET A 87 -19.65 6.70 11.28
N ASN A 88 -19.23 7.77 11.97
CA ASN A 88 -19.94 8.29 13.14
C ASN A 88 -21.34 8.78 12.80
N GLU A 89 -21.49 9.54 11.72
CA GLU A 89 -22.79 10.05 11.23
C GLU A 89 -23.76 8.91 10.86
N ASN A 90 -23.25 7.73 10.54
CA ASN A 90 -24.03 6.54 10.17
C ASN A 90 -24.12 5.49 11.28
N GLY A 91 -23.81 5.85 12.54
CA GLY A 91 -23.98 4.97 13.70
C GLY A 91 -22.90 3.89 13.85
N LEU A 92 -21.78 3.99 13.14
CA LEU A 92 -20.63 3.08 13.20
C LEU A 92 -19.51 3.61 14.11
N SER A 93 -19.87 4.28 15.21
CA SER A 93 -18.90 4.95 16.08
C SER A 93 -17.91 4.00 16.76
N GLU A 94 -18.35 2.83 17.20
CA GLU A 94 -17.46 1.83 17.79
C GLU A 94 -16.37 1.38 16.81
N LEU A 95 -16.74 1.18 15.54
CA LEU A 95 -15.78 0.84 14.49
C LEU A 95 -14.85 2.01 14.17
N SER A 96 -15.36 3.25 14.19
CA SER A 96 -14.55 4.47 13.99
C SER A 96 -13.51 4.67 15.10
N GLU A 97 -13.88 4.37 16.35
CA GLU A 97 -12.96 4.36 17.50
C GLU A 97 -11.90 3.27 17.34
N LYS A 98 -12.31 2.04 16.99
CA LYS A 98 -11.39 0.92 16.73
C LYS A 98 -10.35 1.26 15.66
N PHE A 99 -10.75 1.95 14.58
CA PHE A 99 -9.83 2.48 13.57
C PHE A 99 -8.79 3.42 14.19
N GLY A 100 -9.22 4.34 15.05
CA GLY A 100 -8.33 5.27 15.76
C GLY A 100 -7.31 4.54 16.64
N ASP A 101 -7.78 3.61 17.46
CA ASP A 101 -6.93 2.88 18.42
C ASP A 101 -5.91 1.98 17.71
N ARG A 102 -6.35 1.25 16.69
CA ARG A 102 -5.49 0.34 15.94
C ARG A 102 -4.45 1.03 15.08
N LEU A 103 -4.75 2.24 14.59
CA LEU A 103 -3.80 3.01 13.77
C LEU A 103 -2.90 3.94 14.59
N LYS A 104 -3.24 4.21 15.86
CA LYS A 104 -2.45 5.06 16.76
C LYS A 104 -0.96 4.68 16.83
N PRO A 105 -0.55 3.40 16.90
CA PRO A 105 0.86 3.03 16.92
C PRO A 105 1.64 3.46 15.67
N TYR A 106 0.96 3.59 14.52
CA TYR A 106 1.60 3.91 13.23
C TYR A 106 1.69 5.41 12.94
N LYS A 107 1.26 6.29 13.85
CA LYS A 107 1.20 7.75 13.61
C LYS A 107 2.55 8.34 13.16
N ALA A 108 3.65 7.94 13.80
CA ALA A 108 4.99 8.41 13.43
C ALA A 108 5.41 7.90 12.04
N LEU A 109 5.12 6.62 11.74
CA LEU A 109 5.39 6.03 10.43
C LEU A 109 4.63 6.76 9.32
N VAL A 110 3.33 7.01 9.51
CA VAL A 110 2.49 7.75 8.55
C VAL A 110 3.06 9.16 8.30
N SER A 111 3.46 9.87 9.37
CA SER A 111 4.07 11.21 9.23
C SER A 111 5.37 11.17 8.42
N ASN A 112 6.21 10.15 8.62
CA ASN A 112 7.43 9.95 7.84
C ASN A 112 7.12 9.61 6.37
N ILE A 113 6.13 8.76 6.11
CA ILE A 113 5.65 8.43 4.75
C ILE A 113 5.17 9.69 4.01
N LEU A 114 4.38 10.54 4.65
CA LEU A 114 3.91 11.79 4.06
C LEU A 114 5.06 12.75 3.75
N THR A 115 6.07 12.82 4.64
CA THR A 115 7.28 13.62 4.44
C THR A 115 8.10 13.13 3.24
N VAL A 116 8.32 11.82 3.15
CA VAL A 116 8.96 11.15 2.00
C VAL A 116 8.24 11.49 0.70
N ARG A 117 6.91 11.30 0.67
CA ARG A 117 6.08 11.57 -0.52
C ARG A 117 6.26 13.01 -0.99
N SER A 118 6.16 13.96 -0.07
CA SER A 118 6.33 15.39 -0.38
C SER A 118 7.73 15.67 -0.97
N LYS A 119 8.80 15.26 -0.28
CA LYS A 119 10.18 15.64 -0.66
C LYS A 119 10.72 14.91 -1.87
N LEU A 120 10.52 13.59 -1.94
CA LEU A 120 11.15 12.74 -2.97
C LEU A 120 10.29 12.57 -4.22
N ILE A 121 8.97 12.49 -4.06
CA ILE A 121 8.07 12.14 -5.16
C ILE A 121 7.50 13.39 -5.81
N ALA A 122 7.02 14.34 -5.00
CA ALA A 122 6.37 15.56 -5.51
C ALA A 122 7.39 16.65 -5.90
N HIS A 123 8.38 16.94 -5.05
CA HIS A 123 9.30 18.07 -5.28
C HIS A 123 10.65 17.69 -5.90
N LYS A 124 10.99 16.39 -5.96
CA LYS A 124 12.30 15.89 -6.45
C LYS A 124 13.46 16.77 -5.97
N GLU A 125 13.49 17.08 -4.67
CA GLU A 125 14.48 18.00 -4.11
C GLU A 125 15.89 17.57 -4.52
N SER A 126 16.65 18.52 -5.08
CA SER A 126 18.00 18.27 -5.57
C SER A 126 18.92 17.93 -4.38
N GLY A 127 19.59 16.78 -4.43
CA GLY A 127 20.57 16.37 -3.41
C GLY A 127 20.04 15.40 -2.33
N VAL A 128 18.85 14.81 -2.51
CA VAL A 128 18.35 13.74 -1.65
C VAL A 128 18.43 12.40 -2.39
N GLU A 129 19.39 11.55 -2.02
CA GLU A 129 19.43 10.16 -2.46
C GLU A 129 18.31 9.37 -1.75
N PRO A 130 17.44 8.65 -2.48
CA PRO A 130 16.33 7.92 -1.87
C PRO A 130 16.76 7.03 -0.70
N PRO A 131 17.79 6.16 -0.81
CA PRO A 131 18.25 5.31 0.29
C PRO A 131 18.59 6.07 1.58
N GLU A 132 19.17 7.27 1.46
CA GLU A 132 19.58 8.10 2.60
C GLU A 132 18.37 8.71 3.32
N LEU A 133 17.32 9.12 2.60
CA LEU A 133 16.12 9.68 3.21
C LEU A 133 15.36 8.61 4.01
N TYR A 134 15.33 7.36 3.54
CA TYR A 134 14.66 6.26 4.24
C TYR A 134 15.41 5.80 5.49
N GLN A 135 16.75 5.73 5.42
CA GLN A 135 17.58 5.51 6.61
C GLN A 135 17.39 6.64 7.63
N LYS A 136 17.36 7.90 7.16
CA LYS A 136 17.17 9.09 7.99
C LYS A 136 15.81 9.13 8.69
N HIS A 137 14.75 8.63 8.05
CA HIS A 137 13.42 8.53 8.64
C HIS A 137 13.11 7.17 9.28
N GLY A 138 14.06 6.23 9.28
CA GLY A 138 13.95 4.92 9.93
C GLY A 138 12.81 4.04 9.41
N ILE A 139 12.34 4.24 8.18
CA ILE A 139 11.20 3.49 7.62
C ILE A 139 11.66 2.08 7.26
N LYS A 140 11.13 1.07 7.95
CA LYS A 140 11.37 -0.34 7.62
C LYS A 140 10.23 -0.89 6.75
N PRO A 141 10.53 -1.74 5.74
CA PRO A 141 9.50 -2.40 4.94
C PRO A 141 8.45 -3.15 5.77
N ASP A 142 8.88 -3.85 6.82
CA ASP A 142 7.97 -4.60 7.69
C ASP A 142 6.99 -3.68 8.44
N ASP A 143 7.43 -2.49 8.85
CA ASP A 143 6.55 -1.51 9.49
C ASP A 143 5.47 -1.01 8.52
N ILE A 144 5.82 -0.83 7.23
CA ILE A 144 4.86 -0.49 6.17
C ILE A 144 3.88 -1.65 5.95
N LYS A 145 4.39 -2.89 5.90
CA LYS A 145 3.55 -4.09 5.77
C LYS A 145 2.49 -4.15 6.86
N ASP A 146 2.92 -3.97 8.11
CA ASP A 146 2.06 -4.07 9.27
C ASP A 146 0.98 -2.97 9.27
N LEU A 147 1.34 -1.74 8.90
CA LEU A 147 0.39 -0.65 8.69
C LEU A 147 -0.65 -1.01 7.61
N LEU A 148 -0.22 -1.46 6.44
CA LEU A 148 -1.10 -1.75 5.31
C LEU A 148 -2.01 -2.97 5.58
N LEU A 149 -1.50 -3.99 6.26
CA LEU A 149 -2.31 -5.14 6.70
C LEU A 149 -3.31 -4.75 7.79
N CYS A 150 -2.91 -3.87 8.72
CA CYS A 150 -3.83 -3.31 9.72
C CYS A 150 -4.97 -2.53 9.06
N LEU A 151 -4.65 -1.67 8.09
CA LEU A 151 -5.65 -0.93 7.31
C LEU A 151 -6.56 -1.87 6.52
N ALA A 152 -6.00 -2.85 5.81
CA ALA A 152 -6.78 -3.81 5.05
C ALA A 152 -7.77 -4.60 5.92
N ALA A 153 -7.34 -5.01 7.12
CA ALA A 153 -8.20 -5.69 8.09
C ALA A 153 -9.34 -4.79 8.57
N LEU A 154 -9.03 -3.55 8.97
CA LEU A 154 -10.03 -2.57 9.43
C LEU A 154 -11.05 -2.24 8.33
N MET A 155 -10.58 -2.03 7.10
CA MET A 155 -11.44 -1.76 5.96
C MET A 155 -12.33 -2.97 5.61
N ASN A 156 -11.85 -4.20 5.81
CA ASN A 156 -12.63 -5.41 5.57
C ASN A 156 -13.77 -5.52 6.60
N GLU A 157 -13.50 -5.20 7.87
CA GLU A 157 -14.57 -5.10 8.87
C GLU A 157 -15.64 -4.06 8.47
N LEU A 158 -15.21 -2.88 7.99
CA LEU A 158 -16.14 -1.87 7.49
C LEU A 158 -16.92 -2.35 6.26
N GLU A 159 -16.27 -3.05 5.32
CA GLU A 159 -16.93 -3.64 4.15
C GLU A 159 -18.01 -4.65 4.55
N SER A 160 -17.72 -5.48 5.55
CA SER A 160 -18.67 -6.44 6.11
C SER A 160 -19.88 -5.73 6.71
N GLU A 161 -19.67 -4.69 7.54
CA GLU A 161 -20.76 -3.89 8.11
C GLU A 161 -21.63 -3.22 7.02
N LEU A 162 -21.00 -2.63 6.01
CA LEU A 162 -21.71 -1.96 4.90
C LEU A 162 -22.52 -2.95 4.04
N ASN A 163 -22.11 -4.21 3.98
CA ASN A 163 -22.78 -5.26 3.21
C ASN A 163 -23.62 -6.22 4.07
N GLY A 164 -23.97 -5.84 5.30
CA GLY A 164 -24.86 -6.62 6.16
C GLY A 164 -24.25 -7.94 6.67
N GLY A 165 -22.94 -7.94 6.98
CA GLY A 165 -22.22 -9.10 7.51
C GLY A 165 -21.70 -10.05 6.43
N ALA A 166 -21.46 -9.55 5.22
CA ALA A 166 -20.95 -10.37 4.13
C ALA A 166 -19.57 -10.98 4.45
N SER A 167 -19.37 -12.25 4.11
CA SER A 167 -18.09 -12.95 4.34
C SER A 167 -17.06 -12.76 3.23
N TRP A 168 -17.39 -12.00 2.19
CA TRP A 168 -16.50 -11.67 1.08
C TRP A 168 -15.91 -10.28 1.28
N SER A 169 -14.70 -10.06 0.77
CA SER A 169 -14.06 -8.75 0.78
C SER A 169 -13.39 -8.47 -0.56
N THR A 170 -13.54 -7.24 -1.04
CA THR A 170 -12.82 -6.74 -2.21
C THR A 170 -11.48 -6.12 -1.83
N ILE A 171 -11.22 -5.96 -0.54
CA ILE A 171 -9.92 -5.60 0.00
C ILE A 171 -9.05 -6.85 0.02
N GLY A 172 -7.79 -6.72 -0.40
CA GLY A 172 -6.88 -7.85 -0.53
C GLY A 172 -5.90 -7.99 0.65
N PRO A 173 -6.29 -8.37 1.88
CA PRO A 173 -5.32 -8.60 2.97
C PRO A 173 -4.42 -9.83 2.71
N THR A 174 -4.73 -10.60 1.68
CA THR A 174 -3.99 -11.79 1.24
C THR A 174 -2.71 -11.46 0.47
N GLU A 175 -1.82 -12.43 0.33
CA GLU A 175 -0.59 -12.37 -0.48
C GLU A 175 -0.84 -12.52 -2.00
N ARG A 176 -2.00 -12.09 -2.51
CA ARG A 176 -2.41 -12.35 -3.90
C ARG A 176 -1.46 -11.74 -4.93
N TRP A 177 -0.92 -10.55 -4.66
CA TRP A 177 -0.01 -9.87 -5.58
C TRP A 177 1.40 -10.45 -5.50
N GLU A 178 1.84 -10.88 -4.33
CA GLU A 178 3.09 -11.65 -4.16
C GLU A 178 3.03 -12.96 -4.97
N LYS A 179 1.97 -13.76 -4.80
CA LYS A 179 1.77 -15.01 -5.55
C LYS A 179 1.73 -14.78 -7.07
N ALA A 180 1.01 -13.76 -7.52
CA ALA A 180 0.96 -13.40 -8.93
C ALA A 180 2.36 -12.99 -9.47
N THR A 181 3.14 -12.27 -8.66
CA THR A 181 4.50 -11.85 -9.03
C THR A 181 5.42 -13.07 -9.20
N TYR A 182 5.40 -14.02 -8.26
CA TYR A 182 6.16 -15.26 -8.41
C TYR A 182 5.70 -16.08 -9.63
N GLY A 183 4.39 -16.19 -9.87
CA GLY A 183 3.87 -16.87 -11.04
C GLY A 183 4.37 -16.28 -12.36
N LEU A 184 4.43 -14.93 -12.45
CA LEU A 184 5.01 -14.25 -13.60
C LEU A 184 6.49 -14.58 -13.79
N LEU A 185 7.28 -14.52 -12.71
CA LEU A 185 8.71 -14.82 -12.74
C LEU A 185 8.99 -16.28 -13.16
N GLU A 186 8.16 -17.23 -12.70
CA GLU A 186 8.27 -18.63 -13.10
C GLU A 186 8.03 -18.82 -14.61
N VAL A 187 7.05 -18.11 -15.18
CA VAL A 187 6.80 -18.12 -16.63
C VAL A 187 7.99 -17.56 -17.40
N LEU A 188 8.57 -16.44 -16.94
CA LEU A 188 9.74 -15.83 -17.58
C LEU A 188 10.95 -16.76 -17.54
N ARG A 189 11.21 -17.41 -16.40
CA ARG A 189 12.29 -18.38 -16.25
C ARG A 189 12.13 -19.55 -17.23
N LYS A 190 10.92 -20.11 -17.35
CA LYS A 190 10.64 -21.18 -18.31
C LYS A 190 10.91 -20.74 -19.75
N GLY A 191 10.48 -19.52 -20.11
CA GLY A 191 10.69 -18.93 -21.45
C GLY A 191 12.13 -18.49 -21.74
N ARG A 192 13.03 -18.50 -20.75
CA ARG A 192 14.47 -18.30 -20.94
C ARG A 192 15.20 -19.60 -21.28
N ASN A 193 14.68 -20.73 -20.77
CA ASN A 193 15.30 -22.03 -20.96
C ASN A 193 14.78 -22.77 -22.21
N SER A 194 13.84 -22.16 -22.95
CA SER A 194 13.26 -22.64 -24.21
C SER A 194 13.88 -21.92 -25.40
#